data_AF-A0A3N5VRH7-F1
#
_entry.id   AF-A0A3N5VRH7-F1
#
_cell.length_a   1.000
_cell.length_b   1.000
_cell.length_c   1.000
_cell.angle_alpha   90.00
_cell.angle_beta   90.00
_cell.angle_gamma   90.00
#
_symmetry.space_group_name_H-M   'P 1'
#
loop_
_entity.id
_entity.type
_entity.pdbx_description
1 polymer ?
#
loop_
_entity_poly.entity_id
_entity_poly.type
_entity_poly.pdbx_seq_one_letter_code
_entity_poly.pdbx_strand_id
1 'polypeptide(L)'
;AAEGLAYLRRLIDETDPHNKIGLCVLEENGFRHDMQRALGHARMILAFERSGLVEIDYAANCLQPWQQHDNYWDQGQVFFTPSQVWGMPPFYAQQMLARHYQPLLVETQVEGSAESLEVTAARSEDGLALVLKVVNGSGEDCITRISTQPGAVPYAKLICTCLSGGLADRNTPEDPARVVPVETDQPGKAEDVDWTFPAHSFTILEFRA
;
A
#
# COMPACT_ATOMS: atom_id res chain seq x y z
N ALA A 1 1.05 -10.91 -10.42
CA ALA A 1 1.74 -9.64 -10.71
C ALA A 1 3.23 -9.84 -10.99
N ALA A 2 3.99 -10.43 -10.06
CA ALA A 2 5.45 -10.57 -10.17
C ALA A 2 5.95 -11.24 -11.46
N GLU A 3 5.38 -12.38 -11.87
CA GLU A 3 5.77 -13.07 -13.11
C GLU A 3 5.47 -12.24 -14.38
N GLY A 4 4.32 -11.55 -14.40
CA GLY A 4 3.95 -10.66 -15.50
C GLY A 4 4.89 -9.46 -15.61
N LEU A 5 5.25 -8.85 -14.49
CA LEU A 5 6.22 -7.74 -14.45
C LEU A 5 7.62 -8.19 -14.88
N ALA A 6 8.07 -9.38 -14.46
CA ALA A 6 9.36 -9.93 -14.88
C ALA A 6 9.39 -10.23 -16.39
N TYR A 7 8.29 -10.77 -16.94
CA TYR A 7 8.16 -10.99 -18.38
C TYR A 7 8.18 -9.68 -19.16
N LEU A 8 7.40 -8.68 -18.73
CA LEU A 8 7.39 -7.34 -19.34
C LEU A 8 8.75 -6.68 -19.26
N ARG A 9 9.44 -6.78 -18.12
CA ARG A 9 10.81 -6.27 -17.95
C ARG A 9 11.74 -6.82 -19.01
N ARG A 10 11.74 -8.14 -19.20
CA ARG A 10 12.59 -8.78 -20.21
C ARG A 10 12.32 -8.25 -21.60
N LEU A 11 11.04 -8.10 -21.98
CA LEU A 11 10.67 -7.56 -23.29
C LEU A 11 11.12 -6.10 -23.47
N ILE A 12 11.03 -5.29 -22.42
CA ILE A 12 11.49 -3.90 -22.43
C ILE A 12 13.01 -3.86 -22.55
N ASP A 13 13.75 -4.61 -21.74
CA ASP A 13 15.22 -4.65 -21.78
C ASP A 13 15.74 -5.10 -23.17
N GLU A 14 15.03 -6.02 -23.84
CA GLU A 14 15.34 -6.45 -25.21
C GLU A 14 15.09 -5.36 -26.26
N THR A 15 14.08 -4.50 -26.05
CA THR A 15 13.61 -3.52 -27.05
C THR A 15 14.20 -2.12 -26.81
N ASP A 16 14.45 -1.76 -25.57
CA ASP A 16 14.94 -0.46 -25.11
C ASP A 16 15.96 -0.64 -23.97
N PRO A 17 17.19 -1.09 -24.29
CA PRO A 17 18.22 -1.40 -23.30
C PRO A 17 18.72 -0.16 -22.52
N HIS A 18 18.23 1.04 -22.86
CA HIS A 18 18.54 2.28 -22.20
C HIS A 18 17.43 2.78 -21.26
N ASN A 19 16.36 2.00 -21.05
CA ASN A 19 15.26 2.30 -20.12
C ASN A 19 14.65 3.70 -20.30
N LYS A 20 14.36 4.06 -21.56
CA LYS A 20 13.62 5.27 -21.92
C LYS A 20 12.10 5.05 -21.94
N ILE A 21 11.64 3.80 -22.03
CA ILE A 21 10.23 3.42 -22.01
C ILE A 21 9.79 3.23 -20.55
N GLY A 22 8.83 4.05 -20.12
CA GLY A 22 8.09 3.85 -18.88
C GLY A 22 6.75 3.16 -19.13
N LEU A 23 6.26 2.39 -18.15
CA LEU A 23 4.93 1.78 -18.19
C LEU A 23 3.91 2.62 -17.42
N CYS A 24 2.72 2.75 -17.99
CA CYS A 24 1.58 3.40 -17.35
C CYS A 24 0.40 2.43 -17.31
N VAL A 25 -0.10 2.14 -16.11
CA VAL A 25 -1.38 1.46 -15.91
C VAL A 25 -2.47 2.51 -15.96
N LEU A 26 -3.09 2.68 -17.13
CA LEU A 26 -4.12 3.70 -17.33
C LEU A 26 -5.50 3.29 -16.79
N GLU A 27 -5.64 2.03 -16.38
CA GLU A 27 -6.88 1.53 -15.83
C GLU A 27 -6.64 0.30 -14.94
N GLU A 28 -6.69 0.52 -13.63
CA GLU A 28 -6.66 -0.54 -12.63
C GLU A 28 -8.09 -0.80 -12.12
N ASN A 29 -8.63 -1.97 -12.49
CA ASN A 29 -9.99 -2.42 -12.17
C ASN A 29 -10.01 -3.46 -11.05
N GLY A 30 -11.06 -3.44 -10.24
CA GLY A 30 -11.25 -4.41 -9.16
C GLY A 30 -12.69 -4.90 -8.94
N PHE A 31 -13.69 -4.27 -9.55
CA PHE A 31 -15.13 -4.55 -9.44
C PHE A 31 -15.67 -4.59 -8.00
N ARG A 32 -15.01 -3.87 -7.08
CA ARG A 32 -15.37 -3.71 -5.67
C ARG A 32 -14.68 -2.50 -5.06
N HIS A 33 -15.20 -2.06 -3.92
CA HIS A 33 -14.74 -0.91 -3.15
C HIS A 33 -14.55 -1.22 -1.65
N ASP A 34 -14.38 -2.49 -1.28
CA ASP A 34 -14.20 -2.96 0.10
C ASP A 34 -12.72 -3.11 0.49
N MET A 35 -12.45 -3.60 1.70
CA MET A 35 -11.10 -3.83 2.20
C MET A 35 -10.27 -4.74 1.29
N GLN A 36 -10.89 -5.74 0.64
CA GLN A 36 -10.20 -6.59 -0.33
C GLN A 36 -9.68 -5.78 -1.53
N ARG A 37 -10.45 -4.79 -2.02
CA ARG A 37 -9.97 -3.86 -3.06
C ARG A 37 -8.77 -3.05 -2.56
N ALA A 38 -8.82 -2.55 -1.34
CA ALA A 38 -7.75 -1.76 -0.74
C ALA A 38 -6.43 -2.54 -0.65
N LEU A 39 -6.48 -3.77 -0.15
CA LEU A 39 -5.30 -4.66 -0.05
C LEU A 39 -4.75 -5.03 -1.43
N GLY A 40 -5.65 -5.30 -2.39
CA GLY A 40 -5.24 -5.60 -3.77
C GLY A 40 -4.52 -4.42 -4.43
N HIS A 41 -5.06 -3.21 -4.30
CA HIS A 41 -4.44 -1.99 -4.80
C HIS A 41 -3.08 -1.74 -4.14
N ALA A 42 -3.02 -1.76 -2.80
CA ALA A 42 -1.76 -1.58 -2.08
C ALA A 42 -0.70 -2.59 -2.52
N ARG A 43 -1.06 -3.87 -2.64
CA ARG A 43 -0.17 -4.94 -3.10
C ARG A 43 0.38 -4.69 -4.51
N MET A 44 -0.46 -4.21 -5.44
CA MET A 44 -0.03 -3.86 -6.79
C MET A 44 0.95 -2.70 -6.78
N ILE A 45 0.65 -1.62 -6.04
CA ILE A 45 1.55 -0.47 -5.92
C ILE A 45 2.89 -0.88 -5.30
N LEU A 46 2.92 -1.73 -4.26
CA LEU A 46 4.20 -2.20 -3.69
C LEU A 46 5.01 -3.00 -4.72
N ALA A 47 4.35 -3.83 -5.55
CA ALA A 47 5.01 -4.56 -6.62
C ALA A 47 5.54 -3.63 -7.73
N PHE A 48 4.80 -2.58 -8.06
CA PHE A 48 5.21 -1.55 -9.02
C PHE A 48 6.44 -0.79 -8.52
N GLU A 49 6.41 -0.31 -7.27
CA GLU A 49 7.53 0.38 -6.63
C GLU A 49 8.81 -0.49 -6.67
N ARG A 50 8.71 -1.77 -6.29
CA ARG A 50 9.87 -2.68 -6.33
C ARG A 50 10.37 -2.97 -7.74
N SER A 51 9.48 -2.97 -8.73
CA SER A 51 9.88 -3.23 -10.12
C SER A 51 10.66 -2.06 -10.73
N GLY A 52 10.35 -0.83 -10.30
CA GLY A 52 10.87 0.40 -10.89
C GLY A 52 10.47 0.62 -12.36
N LEU A 53 9.44 -0.09 -12.86
CA LEU A 53 9.03 -0.04 -14.28
C LEU A 53 7.78 0.78 -14.55
N VAL A 54 6.91 0.86 -13.54
CA VAL A 54 5.60 1.51 -13.66
C VAL A 54 5.71 2.91 -13.07
N GLU A 55 5.53 3.90 -13.93
CA GLU A 55 5.64 5.32 -13.60
C GLU A 55 4.31 5.88 -13.08
N ILE A 56 3.20 5.35 -13.61
CA ILE A 56 1.85 5.85 -13.32
C ILE A 56 0.88 4.68 -13.18
N ASP A 57 0.04 4.75 -12.16
CA ASP A 57 -1.14 3.91 -11.98
C ASP A 57 -2.41 4.77 -11.83
N TYR A 58 -3.49 4.33 -12.48
CA TYR A 58 -4.82 4.94 -12.42
C TYR A 58 -5.86 3.93 -11.94
N ALA A 59 -6.05 3.87 -10.62
CA ALA A 59 -7.15 3.14 -10.00
C ALA A 59 -8.52 3.73 -10.38
N ALA A 60 -9.24 3.01 -11.25
CA ALA A 60 -10.59 3.37 -11.65
C ALA A 60 -11.60 2.91 -10.58
N ASN A 61 -12.74 3.58 -10.40
CA ASN A 61 -13.07 4.97 -10.72
C ASN A 61 -12.94 5.81 -9.44
N CYS A 62 -12.72 7.12 -9.58
CA CYS A 62 -12.54 7.98 -8.41
C CYS A 62 -13.86 8.25 -7.66
N LEU A 63 -14.86 8.82 -8.34
CA LEU A 63 -16.13 9.26 -7.74
C LEU A 63 -17.28 8.32 -8.13
N GLN A 64 -18.14 7.97 -7.16
CA GLN A 64 -19.30 7.14 -7.42
C GLN A 64 -20.52 7.52 -6.55
N PRO A 65 -21.73 7.64 -7.14
CA PRO A 65 -22.94 7.83 -6.36
C PRO A 65 -23.34 6.52 -5.65
N TRP A 66 -23.72 6.61 -4.38
CA TRP A 66 -24.07 5.45 -3.56
C TRP A 66 -25.34 4.74 -4.06
N GLN A 67 -25.22 3.43 -4.35
CA GLN A 67 -26.30 2.55 -4.82
C GLN A 67 -27.05 3.00 -6.09
N GLN A 68 -26.54 4.02 -6.80
CA GLN A 68 -27.13 4.53 -8.05
C GLN A 68 -26.32 4.12 -9.27
N HIS A 69 -25.55 3.04 -9.14
CA HIS A 69 -24.60 2.61 -10.15
C HIS A 69 -25.10 1.33 -10.82
N ASP A 70 -25.42 1.39 -12.11
CA ASP A 70 -26.15 0.36 -12.86
C ASP A 70 -25.34 -0.30 -14.00
N ASN A 71 -24.02 -0.06 -14.07
CA ASN A 71 -23.17 -0.54 -15.18
C ASN A 71 -22.09 -1.59 -14.80
N TYR A 72 -22.24 -2.27 -13.66
CA TYR A 72 -21.32 -3.32 -13.13
C TYR A 72 -19.94 -2.84 -12.61
N TRP A 73 -19.58 -1.57 -12.80
CA TRP A 73 -18.35 -0.92 -12.32
C TRP A 73 -18.43 -0.38 -10.86
N ASP A 74 -18.82 -1.22 -9.90
CA ASP A 74 -19.00 -0.80 -8.49
C ASP A 74 -17.68 -0.77 -7.69
N GLN A 75 -16.77 0.14 -8.04
CA GLN A 75 -15.39 0.17 -7.51
C GLN A 75 -14.87 1.58 -7.18
N GLY A 76 -15.77 2.53 -6.97
CA GLY A 76 -15.43 3.91 -6.60
C GLY A 76 -14.49 4.00 -5.39
N GLN A 77 -13.64 5.02 -5.37
CA GLN A 77 -12.81 5.32 -4.19
C GLN A 77 -13.51 6.28 -3.22
N VAL A 78 -14.23 7.27 -3.76
CA VAL A 78 -14.97 8.27 -3.00
C VAL A 78 -16.44 8.18 -3.37
N PHE A 79 -17.27 7.97 -2.37
CA PHE A 79 -18.71 7.83 -2.54
C PHE A 79 -19.47 9.03 -1.99
N PHE A 80 -20.65 9.27 -2.55
CA PHE A 80 -21.49 10.38 -2.13
C PHE A 80 -22.98 10.07 -2.22
N THR A 81 -23.75 10.80 -1.41
CA THR A 81 -25.19 11.06 -1.59
C THR A 81 -25.38 12.57 -1.83
N PRO A 82 -26.60 13.08 -2.07
CA PRO A 82 -26.82 14.53 -2.19
C PRO A 82 -26.38 15.36 -0.97
N SER A 83 -26.19 14.75 0.20
CA SER A 83 -25.93 15.45 1.46
C SER A 83 -24.60 15.10 2.12
N GLN A 84 -23.84 14.12 1.62
CA GLN A 84 -22.58 13.69 2.24
C GLN A 84 -21.63 13.00 1.27
N VAL A 85 -20.35 12.97 1.65
CA VAL A 85 -19.24 12.33 0.93
C VAL A 85 -18.37 11.57 1.93
N TRP A 86 -17.86 10.41 1.52
CA TRP A 86 -16.93 9.60 2.33
C TRP A 86 -15.97 8.80 1.44
N GLY A 87 -14.84 8.40 2.02
CA GLY A 87 -13.88 7.52 1.37
C GLY A 87 -14.25 6.05 1.58
N MET A 88 -13.98 5.22 0.58
CA MET A 88 -13.97 3.77 0.70
C MET A 88 -12.58 3.27 1.13
N PRO A 89 -12.43 2.04 1.65
CA PRO A 89 -11.13 1.45 1.94
C PRO A 89 -10.03 1.70 0.87
N PRO A 90 -10.25 1.53 -0.45
CA PRO A 90 -9.23 1.85 -1.45
C PRO A 90 -8.79 3.32 -1.48
N PHE A 91 -9.69 4.28 -1.19
CA PHE A 91 -9.31 5.70 -1.05
C PHE A 91 -8.27 5.89 0.05
N TYR A 92 -8.46 5.22 1.19
CA TYR A 92 -7.55 5.34 2.32
C TYR A 92 -6.22 4.66 2.04
N ALA A 93 -6.20 3.50 1.36
CA ALA A 93 -4.96 2.88 0.90
C ALA A 93 -4.19 3.80 -0.06
N GLN A 94 -4.85 4.41 -1.04
CA GLN A 94 -4.25 5.39 -1.95
C GLN A 94 -3.72 6.62 -1.20
N GLN A 95 -4.49 7.13 -0.22
CA GLN A 95 -4.08 8.26 0.61
C GLN A 95 -2.83 7.94 1.44
N MET A 96 -2.77 6.76 2.05
CA MET A 96 -1.61 6.28 2.80
C MET A 96 -0.39 6.20 1.89
N LEU A 97 -0.50 5.57 0.71
CA LEU A 97 0.59 5.49 -0.26
C LEU A 97 1.12 6.88 -0.66
N ALA A 98 0.21 7.81 -0.97
CA ALA A 98 0.58 9.16 -1.39
C ALA A 98 1.24 9.99 -0.27
N ARG A 99 0.74 9.89 0.97
CA ARG A 99 1.26 10.67 2.11
C ARG A 99 2.61 10.18 2.63
N HIS A 100 2.93 8.92 2.42
CA HIS A 100 4.18 8.30 2.89
C HIS A 100 5.12 7.93 1.73
N TYR A 101 5.01 8.62 0.60
CA TYR A 101 5.94 8.43 -0.51
C TYR A 101 7.37 8.86 -0.12
N GLN A 102 8.35 8.05 -0.53
CA GLN A 102 9.77 8.39 -0.45
C GLN A 102 10.47 7.96 -1.74
N PRO A 103 11.44 8.73 -2.25
CA PRO A 103 11.94 8.55 -3.62
C PRO A 103 13.02 7.47 -3.75
N LEU A 104 13.72 7.10 -2.67
CA LEU A 104 14.85 6.17 -2.75
C LEU A 104 14.45 4.78 -2.26
N LEU A 105 14.16 3.87 -3.19
CA LEU A 105 13.85 2.46 -2.88
C LEU A 105 15.00 1.82 -2.07
N VAL A 106 14.62 1.09 -1.02
CA VAL A 106 15.52 0.31 -0.18
C VAL A 106 15.28 -1.16 -0.46
N GLU A 107 16.36 -1.93 -0.61
CA GLU A 107 16.25 -3.38 -0.77
C GLU A 107 15.62 -4.01 0.48
N THR A 108 14.57 -4.81 0.26
CA THR A 108 13.85 -5.52 1.33
C THR A 108 13.89 -7.02 1.09
N GLN A 109 14.14 -7.78 2.15
CA GLN A 109 14.09 -9.24 2.12
C GLN A 109 13.14 -9.71 3.23
N VAL A 110 12.34 -10.74 2.94
CA VAL A 110 11.40 -11.35 3.88
C VAL A 110 11.73 -12.83 3.98
N GLU A 111 11.95 -13.31 5.21
CA GLU A 111 12.21 -14.72 5.50
C GLU A 111 11.05 -15.31 6.30
N GLY A 112 10.74 -16.60 6.08
CA GLY A 112 9.71 -17.34 6.82
C GLY A 112 8.26 -17.02 6.41
N SER A 113 7.83 -15.76 6.51
CA SER A 113 6.46 -15.28 6.21
C SER A 113 6.28 -14.70 4.79
N ALA A 114 7.24 -14.97 3.89
CA ALA A 114 7.29 -14.38 2.55
C ALA A 114 6.03 -14.65 1.69
N GLU A 115 5.25 -15.69 2.00
CA GLU A 115 4.01 -15.98 1.26
C GLU A 115 2.82 -15.12 1.70
N SER A 116 2.80 -14.59 2.94
CA SER A 116 1.66 -13.84 3.48
C SER A 116 1.86 -12.32 3.46
N LEU A 117 3.11 -11.86 3.50
CA LEU A 117 3.44 -10.43 3.52
C LEU A 117 3.98 -9.94 2.17
N GLU A 118 3.35 -8.88 1.66
CA GLU A 118 3.93 -8.07 0.59
C GLU A 118 4.63 -6.86 1.20
N VAL A 119 5.91 -6.65 0.90
CA VAL A 119 6.73 -5.61 1.55
C VAL A 119 7.44 -4.76 0.51
N THR A 120 7.59 -3.47 0.78
CA THR A 120 8.57 -2.59 0.14
C THR A 120 9.02 -1.53 1.13
N ALA A 121 10.20 -0.96 0.93
CA ALA A 121 10.68 0.14 1.74
C ALA A 121 11.34 1.21 0.88
N ALA A 122 11.26 2.46 1.31
CA ALA A 122 11.93 3.59 0.67
C ALA A 122 12.35 4.62 1.72
N ARG A 123 13.40 5.37 1.43
CA ARG A 123 13.93 6.41 2.31
C ARG A 123 13.92 7.78 1.66
N SER A 124 13.87 8.81 2.49
CA SER A 124 14.02 10.20 2.05
C SER A 124 15.43 10.46 1.50
N GLU A 125 15.57 11.48 0.65
CA GLU A 125 16.87 11.85 0.06
C GLU A 125 17.88 12.32 1.11
N ASP A 126 17.41 12.97 2.17
CA ASP A 126 18.22 13.40 3.32
C ASP A 126 18.56 12.26 4.29
N GLY A 127 17.97 11.07 4.11
CA GLY A 127 18.17 9.90 4.97
C GLY A 127 17.53 10.01 6.35
N LEU A 128 16.68 11.01 6.62
CA LEU A 128 16.03 11.22 7.92
C LEU A 128 14.75 10.40 8.14
N ALA A 129 14.18 9.83 7.07
CA ALA A 129 13.00 8.99 7.12
C ALA A 129 13.22 7.68 6.35
N LEU A 130 12.84 6.57 6.97
CA LEU A 130 12.67 5.27 6.32
C LEU A 130 11.19 4.87 6.44
N VAL A 131 10.55 4.59 5.31
CA VAL A 131 9.16 4.14 5.24
C VAL A 131 9.14 2.68 4.80
N LEU A 132 8.60 1.82 5.65
CA LEU A 132 8.30 0.43 5.36
C LEU A 132 6.79 0.27 5.14
N LYS A 133 6.40 -0.28 4.00
CA LYS A 133 4.99 -0.54 3.63
C LYS A 133 4.78 -2.05 3.59
N VAL A 134 3.75 -2.53 4.29
CA VAL A 134 3.48 -3.96 4.45
C VAL A 134 1.99 -4.24 4.23
N VAL A 135 1.68 -5.15 3.31
CA VAL A 135 0.35 -5.74 3.18
C VAL A 135 0.37 -7.14 3.78
N ASN A 136 -0.44 -7.38 4.82
CA ASN A 136 -0.75 -8.73 5.29
C ASN A 136 -2.04 -9.18 4.63
N GLY A 137 -1.93 -10.07 3.64
CA GLY A 137 -3.07 -10.63 2.94
C GLY A 137 -3.72 -11.83 3.64
N SER A 138 -3.12 -12.33 4.73
CA SER A 138 -3.63 -13.51 5.43
C SER A 138 -4.76 -13.16 6.41
N GLY A 139 -5.52 -14.18 6.78
CA GLY A 139 -6.57 -14.10 7.79
C GLY A 139 -6.05 -14.16 9.23
N GLU A 140 -4.74 -14.13 9.44
CA GLU A 140 -4.10 -14.22 10.75
C GLU A 140 -3.11 -13.06 10.96
N ASP A 141 -2.90 -12.70 12.23
CA ASP A 141 -1.89 -11.74 12.61
C ASP A 141 -0.49 -12.31 12.32
N CYS A 142 0.38 -11.50 11.74
CA CYS A 142 1.74 -11.89 11.41
C CYS A 142 2.73 -11.12 12.29
N ILE A 143 3.35 -11.82 13.24
CA ILE A 143 4.42 -11.26 14.07
C ILE A 143 5.72 -11.34 13.28
N THR A 144 6.36 -10.20 13.08
CA THR A 144 7.56 -10.07 12.25
C THR A 144 8.61 -9.25 12.97
N ARG A 145 9.84 -9.75 12.98
CA ARG A 145 11.01 -8.99 13.41
C ARG A 145 11.51 -8.15 12.24
N ILE A 146 11.54 -6.84 12.42
CA ILE A 146 12.04 -5.88 11.44
C ILE A 146 13.46 -5.51 11.85
N SER A 147 14.42 -5.86 11.00
CA SER A 147 15.82 -5.49 11.14
C SER A 147 16.26 -4.59 9.99
N THR A 148 17.18 -3.68 10.28
CA THR A 148 17.85 -2.86 9.26
C THR A 148 19.34 -3.20 9.28
N GLN A 149 20.06 -2.97 8.17
CA GLN A 149 21.50 -3.22 8.16
C GLN A 149 22.19 -2.42 9.29
N PRO A 150 23.23 -2.96 9.94
CA PRO A 150 23.95 -2.25 10.99
C PRO A 150 24.37 -0.85 10.56
N GLY A 151 23.94 0.18 11.30
CA GLY A 151 24.20 1.59 11.00
C GLY A 151 23.17 2.27 10.09
N ALA A 152 22.11 1.59 9.67
CA ALA A 152 21.13 2.14 8.74
C ALA A 152 20.26 3.24 9.37
N VAL A 153 19.65 3.07 10.55
CA VAL A 153 18.91 4.18 11.20
C VAL A 153 18.72 3.94 12.72
N PRO A 154 19.42 4.63 13.63
CA PRO A 154 18.83 4.96 14.92
C PRO A 154 17.69 5.96 14.67
N TYR A 155 16.46 5.56 14.95
CA TYR A 155 15.29 6.44 14.81
C TYR A 155 14.88 6.97 16.19
N ALA A 156 14.52 8.24 16.28
CA ALA A 156 13.95 8.83 17.50
C ALA A 156 12.46 8.55 17.63
N LYS A 157 11.76 8.28 16.53
CA LYS A 157 10.31 8.07 16.51
C LYS A 157 9.91 7.02 15.46
N LEU A 158 8.99 6.13 15.85
CA LEU A 158 8.29 5.24 14.92
C LEU A 158 6.82 5.64 14.87
N ILE A 159 6.33 5.91 13.67
CA ILE A 159 4.92 6.20 13.40
C ILE A 159 4.34 5.03 12.64
N CYS A 160 3.19 4.53 13.07
CA CYS A 160 2.43 3.52 12.36
C CYS A 160 1.14 4.14 11.83
N THR A 161 0.82 3.89 10.56
CA THR A 161 -0.51 4.10 10.00
C THR A 161 -1.03 2.76 9.48
N CYS A 162 -2.12 2.26 10.06
CA CYS A 162 -2.66 0.94 9.75
C CYS A 162 -4.11 1.03 9.29
N LEU A 163 -4.41 0.46 8.13
CA LEU A 163 -5.75 0.20 7.64
C LEU A 163 -6.01 -1.31 7.77
N SER A 164 -7.01 -1.70 8.55
CA SER A 164 -7.36 -3.11 8.79
C SER A 164 -8.87 -3.32 8.87
N GLY A 165 -9.33 -4.54 8.58
CA GLY A 165 -10.74 -4.91 8.61
C GLY A 165 -10.98 -6.28 7.96
N GLY A 166 -12.22 -6.77 8.01
CA GLY A 166 -12.62 -7.95 7.25
C GLY A 166 -12.59 -7.66 5.74
N LEU A 167 -12.30 -8.67 4.91
CA LEU A 167 -12.17 -8.51 3.45
C LEU A 167 -13.39 -7.85 2.78
N ALA A 168 -14.59 -8.10 3.29
CA ALA A 168 -15.84 -7.53 2.78
C ALA A 168 -16.26 -6.22 3.48
N ASP A 169 -15.46 -5.71 4.41
CA ASP A 169 -15.79 -4.49 5.13
C ASP A 169 -15.65 -3.26 4.22
N ARG A 170 -16.59 -2.34 4.35
CA ARG A 170 -16.69 -1.10 3.58
C ARG A 170 -17.40 -0.02 4.39
N ASN A 171 -17.20 1.24 3.99
CA ASN A 171 -17.88 2.38 4.58
C ASN A 171 -19.26 2.58 3.94
N THR A 172 -20.22 3.08 4.71
CA THR A 172 -21.59 3.33 4.23
C THR A 172 -22.04 4.74 4.65
N PRO A 173 -23.16 5.27 4.10
CA PRO A 173 -23.74 6.53 4.57
C PRO A 173 -24.01 6.58 6.08
N GLU A 174 -24.35 5.44 6.68
CA GLU A 174 -24.70 5.29 8.10
C GLU A 174 -23.45 5.14 8.99
N ASP A 175 -22.38 4.58 8.42
CA ASP A 175 -21.09 4.40 9.08
C ASP A 175 -19.94 4.75 8.11
N PRO A 176 -19.71 6.05 7.84
CA PRO A 176 -18.78 6.51 6.81
C PRO A 176 -17.31 6.32 7.19
N ALA A 177 -17.03 5.97 8.45
CA ALA A 177 -15.69 5.81 9.01
C ALA A 177 -15.45 4.41 9.60
N ARG A 178 -16.20 3.40 9.16
CA ARG A 178 -16.09 2.01 9.63
C ARG A 178 -14.69 1.42 9.44
N VAL A 179 -14.10 1.66 8.27
CA VAL A 179 -12.79 1.19 7.84
C VAL A 179 -11.99 2.40 7.39
N VAL A 180 -11.16 2.91 8.30
CA VAL A 180 -10.28 4.06 8.10
C VAL A 180 -8.91 3.77 8.72
N PRO A 181 -7.84 4.45 8.27
CA PRO A 181 -6.52 4.27 8.86
C PRO A 181 -6.50 4.75 10.31
N VAL A 182 -5.82 3.99 11.16
CA VAL A 182 -5.50 4.36 12.54
C VAL A 182 -4.02 4.69 12.61
N GLU A 183 -3.70 5.87 13.13
CA GLU A 183 -2.32 6.30 13.35
C GLU A 183 -1.94 6.14 14.84
N THR A 184 -0.75 5.59 15.09
CA THR A 184 -0.14 5.53 16.42
C THR A 184 1.34 5.89 16.32
N ASP A 185 1.95 6.28 17.43
CA ASP A 185 3.38 6.51 17.51
C ASP A 185 4.01 5.89 18.75
N GLN A 186 5.31 5.66 18.67
CA GLN A 186 6.12 5.24 19.81
C GLN A 186 7.54 5.83 19.73
N PRO A 187 8.21 6.00 20.88
CA PRO A 187 9.62 6.36 20.91
C PRO A 187 10.45 5.34 20.13
N GLY A 188 11.48 5.84 19.44
CA GLY A 188 12.35 4.98 18.68
C GLY A 188 13.38 4.23 19.53
N LYS A 189 13.92 3.16 18.95
CA LYS A 189 14.91 2.29 19.58
C LYS A 189 16.07 2.02 18.64
N ALA A 190 17.25 1.72 19.19
CA ALA A 190 18.45 1.39 18.41
C ALA A 190 18.53 -0.10 17.99
N GLU A 191 17.45 -0.86 18.21
CA GLU A 191 17.37 -2.31 18.02
C GLU A 191 16.26 -2.68 17.05
N ASP A 192 16.28 -3.94 16.61
CA ASP A 192 15.23 -4.54 15.80
C ASP A 192 13.85 -4.36 16.45
N VAL A 193 12.83 -4.22 15.62
CA VAL A 193 11.46 -4.01 16.07
C VAL A 193 10.64 -5.27 15.80
N ASP A 194 10.13 -5.88 16.85
CA ASP A 194 9.07 -6.87 16.70
C ASP A 194 7.75 -6.11 16.47
N TRP A 195 7.11 -6.39 15.35
CA TRP A 195 5.85 -5.78 14.95
C TRP A 195 4.80 -6.84 14.63
N THR A 196 3.57 -6.62 15.08
CA THR A 196 2.42 -7.45 14.71
C THR A 196 1.65 -6.77 13.59
N PHE A 197 1.67 -7.35 12.40
CA PHE A 197 0.83 -6.93 11.29
C PHE A 197 -0.53 -7.62 11.38
N PRO A 198 -1.64 -6.90 11.63
CA PRO A 198 -2.95 -7.53 11.80
C PRO A 198 -3.38 -8.34 10.57
N ALA A 199 -4.26 -9.32 10.76
CA ALA A 199 -4.95 -9.99 9.66
C ALA A 199 -5.59 -8.97 8.69
N HIS A 200 -5.51 -9.24 7.39
CA HIS A 200 -6.08 -8.40 6.32
C HIS A 200 -5.79 -6.89 6.50
N SER A 201 -4.52 -6.54 6.57
CA SER A 201 -4.10 -5.16 6.85
C SER A 201 -3.15 -4.60 5.82
N PHE A 202 -3.17 -3.28 5.69
CA PHE A 202 -2.14 -2.49 5.06
C PHE A 202 -1.54 -1.55 6.12
N THR A 203 -0.27 -1.76 6.43
CA THR A 203 0.46 -1.03 7.48
C THR A 203 1.61 -0.26 6.85
N ILE A 204 1.77 1.00 7.24
CA ILE A 204 2.94 1.80 6.96
C ILE A 204 3.64 2.13 8.27
N LEU A 205 4.93 1.79 8.34
CA LEU A 205 5.83 2.12 9.43
C LEU A 205 6.84 3.16 8.97
N GLU A 206 6.86 4.30 9.64
CA GLU A 206 7.78 5.39 9.34
C GLU A 206 8.74 5.61 10.50
N PHE A 207 10.01 5.29 10.24
CA PHE A 207 11.13 5.46 11.16
C PHE A 207 11.75 6.84 10.89
N ARG A 208 11.67 7.75 11.87
CA ARG A 208 12.20 9.11 11.77
C ARG A 208 13.36 9.32 12.75
N ALA A 209 14.44 9.93 12.25
CA ALA A 209 15.59 10.36 13.05
C ALA A 209 15.21 11.43 14.10
#